data_AF-A0A1I0NG85-F1
#
_entry.id   AF-A0A1I0NG85-F1
#
_cell.length_a   1.000
_cell.length_b   1.000
_cell.length_c   1.000
_cell.angle_alpha   90.00
_cell.angle_beta   90.00
_cell.angle_gamma   90.00
#
_symmetry.space_group_name_H-M   'P 1'
#
loop_
_entity.id
_entity.type
_entity.pdbx_description
1 polymer ?
#
loop_
_entity_poly.entity_id
_entity_poly.type
_entity_poly.pdbx_seq_one_letter_code
_entity_poly.pdbx_strand_id
1 'polypeptide(L)'
;MKVESNDKYSSGNEKESSMNKGQKSSFKLTKEVYEKDFIPVYNLEECRPKTFIEFEVVLSFHIPMYTSRTVTLQSEQEYFSFRFDMVTTNESYKYLIGEELQILNVHKTKMLMMVAVELEYETILQDTERYYNDYFDLLLGNLNQIVLNYMIVKKDDDCHYLTKEMLPAVILVRSTNLETWENQKGLFMIHTHLPVEKELLSAKEVQEVMKMQLVVSWNLNPFLRGEQFVYTARRYFKQGFYLEAVNAIQTSVEVLIRTLFEELLRSEGKLDKEIEEQLEDTAFMAIIKKILSSYLGGSWDVTKDKTAVGKWYKNTYVLRNKATHSGRIPTFQEVDEAIYDALEFRKFIVERIKANYKKYPKLKEYII
;
A
#
# COMPACT_ATOMS: atom_id res chain seq x y z
N MET A 1 -10.70 10.50 -63.91
CA MET A 1 -9.53 9.65 -64.20
C MET A 1 -9.69 8.39 -63.35
N LYS A 2 -10.14 7.29 -63.96
CA LYS A 2 -10.15 5.96 -63.35
C LYS A 2 -8.73 5.41 -63.41
N VAL A 3 -8.27 4.73 -62.35
CA VAL A 3 -7.24 3.70 -62.49
C VAL A 3 -7.66 2.51 -61.64
N GLU A 4 -7.80 1.39 -62.32
CA GLU A 4 -8.08 0.05 -61.81
C GLU A 4 -6.82 -0.61 -61.24
N SER A 5 -7.11 -1.64 -60.45
CA SER A 5 -6.25 -2.65 -59.83
C SER A 5 -5.06 -3.17 -60.64
N ASN A 6 -4.01 -3.60 -59.91
CA ASN A 6 -3.41 -4.90 -60.20
C ASN A 6 -2.75 -5.53 -58.96
N ASP A 7 -3.19 -6.76 -58.71
CA ASP A 7 -2.69 -7.72 -57.73
C ASP A 7 -1.21 -8.12 -57.97
N LYS A 8 -0.54 -8.50 -56.88
CA LYS A 8 0.24 -9.75 -56.76
C LYS A 8 0.82 -9.87 -55.34
N TYR A 9 0.08 -10.53 -54.45
CA TYR A 9 0.64 -11.10 -53.23
C TYR A 9 1.41 -12.37 -53.57
N SER A 10 2.72 -12.33 -53.36
CA SER A 10 3.62 -13.48 -53.39
C SER A 10 3.55 -14.20 -52.06
N SER A 11 3.12 -15.47 -52.11
CA SER A 11 3.24 -16.47 -51.05
C SER A 11 4.70 -16.63 -50.61
N GLY A 12 4.98 -16.41 -49.32
CA GLY A 12 6.24 -16.73 -48.68
C GLY A 12 5.95 -17.37 -47.33
N ASN A 13 6.33 -18.64 -47.20
CA ASN A 13 6.18 -19.49 -46.03
C ASN A 13 6.68 -18.82 -44.74
N GLU A 14 5.75 -18.36 -43.89
CA GLU A 14 6.01 -18.24 -42.47
C GLU A 14 5.80 -19.61 -41.84
N LYS A 15 6.91 -20.21 -41.42
CA LYS A 15 6.92 -21.37 -40.54
C LYS A 15 6.12 -21.01 -39.28
N GLU A 16 4.90 -21.51 -39.18
CA GLU A 16 4.18 -21.64 -37.93
C GLU A 16 5.10 -22.35 -36.92
N SER A 17 5.62 -21.58 -35.97
CA SER A 17 6.29 -22.10 -34.79
C SER A 17 5.26 -22.87 -33.98
N SER A 18 5.27 -24.18 -34.18
CA SER A 18 4.52 -25.17 -33.43
C SER A 18 5.03 -25.24 -31.99
N MET A 19 4.69 -24.25 -31.15
CA MET A 19 4.88 -24.30 -29.70
C MET A 19 3.68 -23.69 -29.00
N ASN A 20 2.56 -24.41 -29.02
CA ASN A 20 1.51 -24.29 -28.00
C ASN A 20 0.54 -25.49 -28.13
N LYS A 21 1.06 -26.70 -27.91
CA LYS A 21 0.23 -27.86 -27.58
C LYS A 21 0.39 -28.17 -26.09
N GLY A 22 -0.59 -27.67 -25.34
CA GLY A 22 -1.01 -28.06 -24.00
C GLY A 22 -0.15 -29.07 -23.24
N GLN A 23 0.85 -28.58 -22.52
CA GLN A 23 1.05 -29.06 -21.16
C GLN A 23 0.25 -28.14 -20.25
N LYS A 24 -0.95 -28.56 -19.86
CA LYS A 24 -1.59 -28.04 -18.65
C LYS A 24 -0.73 -28.49 -17.47
N SER A 25 0.37 -27.78 -17.25
CA SER A 25 1.17 -27.87 -16.04
C SER A 25 0.22 -27.61 -14.88
N SER A 26 0.10 -28.58 -13.96
CA SER A 26 -0.67 -28.34 -12.75
C SER A 26 0.04 -27.22 -11.99
N PHE A 27 -0.64 -26.09 -11.80
CA PHE A 27 -0.10 -24.97 -11.03
C PHE A 27 0.20 -25.37 -9.56
N LYS A 28 -0.30 -26.52 -9.09
CA LYS A 28 -0.02 -27.10 -7.78
C LYS A 28 1.33 -27.83 -7.78
N LEU A 29 2.13 -27.66 -6.73
CA LEU A 29 3.25 -28.54 -6.44
C LEU A 29 2.74 -29.98 -6.27
N THR A 30 3.30 -30.88 -7.04
CA THR A 30 3.16 -32.34 -6.93
C THR A 30 4.53 -32.94 -6.64
N LYS A 31 4.57 -34.22 -6.29
CA LYS A 31 5.83 -34.95 -6.07
C LYS A 31 6.74 -34.91 -7.29
N GLU A 32 6.17 -35.10 -8.47
CA GLU A 32 6.92 -35.08 -9.72
C GLU A 32 7.50 -33.68 -10.00
N VAL A 33 6.74 -32.62 -9.73
CA VAL A 33 7.21 -31.24 -9.89
C VAL A 33 8.32 -30.92 -8.89
N TYR A 34 8.19 -31.35 -7.63
CA TYR A 34 9.22 -31.18 -6.61
C TYR A 34 10.53 -31.88 -6.98
N GLU A 35 10.44 -33.15 -7.37
CA GLU A 35 11.60 -33.97 -7.77
C GLU A 35 12.32 -33.39 -8.99
N LYS A 36 11.57 -32.82 -9.94
CA LYS A 36 12.12 -32.27 -11.17
C LYS A 36 12.67 -30.86 -11.00
N ASP A 37 11.90 -29.97 -10.38
CA ASP A 37 12.18 -28.53 -10.42
C ASP A 37 12.96 -28.04 -9.18
N PHE A 38 12.93 -28.78 -8.05
CA PHE A 38 13.48 -28.32 -6.77
C PHE A 38 14.65 -29.18 -6.25
N ILE A 39 14.53 -30.50 -6.27
CA ILE A 39 15.60 -31.41 -5.81
C ILE A 39 16.97 -31.11 -6.47
N PRO A 40 17.08 -30.82 -7.78
CA PRO A 40 18.37 -30.49 -8.37
C PRO A 40 19.02 -29.26 -7.75
N VAL A 41 18.23 -28.26 -7.36
CA VAL A 41 18.72 -27.04 -6.70
C VAL A 41 19.14 -27.35 -5.27
N TYR A 42 18.32 -28.09 -4.52
CA TYR A 42 18.62 -28.42 -3.12
C TYR A 42 19.81 -29.36 -2.96
N ASN A 43 20.01 -30.29 -3.89
CA ASN A 43 21.16 -31.17 -3.89
C ASN A 43 22.48 -30.44 -4.17
N LEU A 44 22.47 -29.42 -5.03
CA LEU A 44 23.65 -28.60 -5.30
C LEU A 44 24.10 -27.82 -4.06
N GLU A 45 23.14 -27.41 -3.24
CA GLU A 45 23.35 -26.57 -2.07
C GLU A 45 23.29 -27.34 -0.74
N GLU A 46 23.33 -28.67 -0.79
CA GLU A 46 23.32 -29.58 0.36
C GLU A 46 22.13 -29.39 1.34
N CYS A 47 21.03 -28.78 0.91
CA CYS A 47 19.86 -28.55 1.75
C CYS A 47 18.94 -29.77 1.81
N ARG A 48 18.35 -30.01 2.98
CA ARG A 48 17.39 -31.11 3.22
C ARG A 48 16.11 -30.58 3.86
N PRO A 49 15.27 -29.86 3.09
CA PRO A 49 14.02 -29.36 3.63
C PRO A 49 13.09 -30.51 4.01
N LYS A 50 12.39 -30.36 5.12
CA LYS A 50 11.43 -31.33 5.63
C LYS A 50 10.00 -30.92 5.36
N THR A 51 9.76 -29.60 5.36
CA THR A 51 8.46 -29.02 5.11
C THR A 51 8.51 -27.99 3.99
N PHE A 52 7.42 -27.94 3.25
CA PHE A 52 7.20 -26.97 2.20
C PHE A 52 5.92 -26.19 2.48
N ILE A 53 5.98 -24.86 2.46
CA ILE A 53 4.81 -23.99 2.66
C ILE A 53 4.58 -23.19 1.39
N GLU A 54 3.34 -23.16 0.92
CA GLU A 54 2.95 -22.56 -0.36
C GLU A 54 1.80 -21.59 -0.16
N PHE A 55 1.91 -20.41 -0.74
CA PHE A 55 0.92 -19.35 -0.73
C PHE A 55 0.47 -19.04 -2.16
N GLU A 56 -0.83 -19.16 -2.43
CA GLU A 56 -1.39 -18.82 -3.73
C GLU A 56 -1.81 -17.35 -3.76
N VAL A 57 -1.11 -16.54 -4.54
CA VAL A 57 -1.31 -15.08 -4.63
C VAL A 57 -1.66 -14.67 -6.05
N VAL A 58 -2.56 -13.69 -6.18
CA VAL A 58 -2.83 -13.00 -7.45
C VAL A 58 -2.44 -11.54 -7.29
N LEU A 59 -1.56 -11.05 -8.15
CA LEU A 59 -1.09 -9.67 -8.14
C LEU A 59 -2.13 -8.73 -8.76
N SER A 60 -2.06 -7.44 -8.41
CA SER A 60 -2.89 -6.38 -8.99
C SER A 60 -2.51 -6.04 -10.45
N PHE A 61 -1.34 -6.50 -10.91
CA PHE A 61 -0.77 -6.25 -12.23
C PHE A 61 -0.24 -7.54 -12.88
N HIS A 62 0.23 -7.43 -14.12
CA HIS A 62 0.75 -8.56 -14.90
C HIS A 62 2.25 -8.44 -15.16
N ILE A 63 3.01 -9.42 -14.69
CA ILE A 63 4.39 -9.69 -15.07
C ILE A 63 4.39 -10.83 -16.10
N PRO A 64 4.77 -10.56 -17.37
CA PRO A 64 4.75 -11.54 -18.46
C PRO A 64 5.95 -12.51 -18.38
N MET A 65 5.98 -13.35 -17.35
CA MET A 65 6.93 -14.47 -17.25
C MET A 65 6.42 -15.71 -18.00
N TYR A 66 7.33 -16.56 -18.45
CA TYR A 66 6.95 -17.87 -19.01
C TYR A 66 6.15 -18.68 -17.99
N THR A 67 4.95 -19.09 -18.37
CA THR A 67 4.04 -19.86 -17.51
C THR A 67 4.73 -21.11 -16.97
N SER A 68 4.53 -21.39 -15.68
CA SER A 68 5.10 -22.55 -14.98
C SER A 68 6.62 -22.58 -14.85
N ARG A 69 7.31 -21.44 -15.04
CA ARG A 69 8.70 -21.33 -14.58
C ARG A 69 8.76 -21.03 -13.09
N THR A 70 9.66 -21.73 -12.41
CA THR A 70 10.03 -21.50 -11.02
C THR A 70 11.32 -20.69 -10.98
N VAL A 71 11.35 -19.63 -10.18
CA VAL A 71 12.55 -18.89 -9.81
C VAL A 71 12.84 -19.21 -8.35
N THR A 72 14.02 -19.75 -8.06
CA THR A 72 14.45 -20.07 -6.69
C THR A 72 15.57 -19.12 -6.27
N LEU A 73 15.42 -18.54 -5.09
CA LEU A 73 16.38 -17.65 -4.43
C LEU A 73 16.84 -18.34 -3.13
N GLN A 74 18.13 -18.23 -2.85
CA GLN A 74 18.75 -18.77 -1.64
C GLN A 74 18.87 -17.69 -0.57
N SER A 75 18.61 -18.09 0.67
CA SER A 75 18.98 -17.38 1.90
C SER A 75 19.82 -18.30 2.78
N GLU A 76 20.48 -17.79 3.82
CA GLU A 76 21.49 -18.51 4.62
C GLU A 76 21.04 -19.91 5.11
N GLN A 77 19.74 -20.13 5.33
CA GLN A 77 19.17 -21.41 5.78
C GLN A 77 17.82 -21.77 5.12
N GLU A 78 17.37 -21.01 4.12
CA GLU A 78 16.01 -21.11 3.58
C GLU A 78 16.00 -20.90 2.06
N TYR A 79 15.08 -21.57 1.38
CA TYR A 79 14.91 -21.43 -0.07
C TYR A 79 13.54 -20.87 -0.38
N PHE A 80 13.54 -19.73 -1.07
CA PHE A 80 12.33 -19.07 -1.52
C PHE A 80 12.14 -19.35 -3.00
N SER A 81 10.96 -19.82 -3.39
CA SER A 81 10.66 -20.15 -4.77
C SER A 81 9.37 -19.50 -5.23
N PHE A 82 9.37 -18.99 -6.46
CA PHE A 82 8.26 -18.26 -7.06
C PHE A 82 7.91 -18.91 -8.38
N ARG A 83 6.70 -19.47 -8.48
CA ARG A 83 6.18 -20.06 -9.72
C ARG A 83 5.15 -19.13 -10.34
N PHE A 84 5.44 -18.65 -11.54
CA PHE A 84 4.62 -17.66 -12.23
C PHE A 84 3.61 -18.33 -13.17
N ASP A 85 2.41 -17.78 -13.20
CA ASP A 85 1.35 -18.12 -14.15
C ASP A 85 0.49 -16.88 -14.42
N MET A 86 -0.44 -17.00 -15.36
CA MET A 86 -1.33 -15.93 -15.77
C MET A 86 -2.78 -16.32 -15.49
N VAL A 87 -3.54 -15.39 -14.91
CA VAL A 87 -4.99 -15.48 -14.84
C VAL A 87 -5.61 -14.36 -15.66
N THR A 88 -6.67 -14.67 -16.39
CA THR A 88 -7.47 -13.65 -17.09
C THR A 88 -8.76 -13.46 -16.31
N THR A 89 -8.98 -12.24 -15.83
CA THR A 89 -10.23 -11.84 -15.18
C THR A 89 -11.08 -11.08 -16.18
N ASN A 90 -12.34 -11.51 -16.31
CA ASN A 90 -13.32 -10.84 -17.15
C ASN A 90 -14.00 -9.78 -16.29
N GLU A 91 -13.67 -8.51 -16.51
CA GLU A 91 -14.40 -7.42 -15.88
C GLU A 91 -15.60 -7.08 -16.76
N SER A 92 -16.81 -7.24 -16.21
CA SER A 92 -18.06 -6.89 -16.89
C SER A 92 -18.62 -5.61 -16.28
N TYR A 93 -18.76 -4.56 -17.09
CA TYR A 93 -19.40 -3.32 -16.68
C TYR A 93 -20.91 -3.45 -16.87
N LYS A 94 -21.70 -3.37 -15.80
CA LYS A 94 -23.17 -3.33 -15.96
C LYS A 94 -23.61 -1.89 -16.20
N TYR A 95 -23.89 -1.53 -17.45
CA TYR A 95 -24.68 -0.34 -17.75
C TYR A 95 -26.17 -0.69 -17.76
N LEU A 96 -27.01 0.25 -17.34
CA LEU A 96 -28.49 0.12 -17.31
C LEU A 96 -29.14 0.08 -18.71
N ILE A 97 -28.36 0.23 -19.78
CA ILE A 97 -28.85 0.30 -21.16
C ILE A 97 -28.50 -1.04 -21.82
N GLY A 98 -29.52 -1.85 -22.08
CA GLY A 98 -29.46 -3.29 -22.37
C GLY A 98 -28.83 -3.69 -23.71
N GLU A 99 -27.58 -3.32 -23.96
CA GLU A 99 -26.75 -3.88 -25.03
C GLU A 99 -25.78 -4.95 -24.50
N GLU A 100 -25.45 -5.93 -25.34
CA GLU A 100 -24.46 -6.98 -25.02
C GLU A 100 -23.08 -6.37 -24.77
N LEU A 101 -22.47 -6.76 -23.65
CA LEU A 101 -21.28 -6.12 -23.11
C LEU A 101 -20.01 -6.59 -23.82
N GLN A 102 -19.14 -5.63 -24.16
CA GLN A 102 -17.73 -5.94 -24.41
C GLN A 102 -17.11 -6.47 -23.13
N ILE A 103 -16.63 -7.71 -23.17
CA ILE A 103 -15.85 -8.31 -22.09
C ILE A 103 -14.43 -7.78 -22.19
N LEU A 104 -14.00 -7.00 -21.21
CA LEU A 104 -12.60 -6.63 -21.10
C LEU A 104 -11.84 -7.76 -20.41
N ASN A 105 -10.92 -8.36 -21.14
CA ASN A 105 -9.98 -9.34 -20.59
C ASN A 105 -8.84 -8.60 -19.91
N VAL A 106 -8.78 -8.69 -18.58
CA VAL A 106 -7.69 -8.14 -17.79
C VAL A 106 -6.77 -9.28 -17.37
N HIS A 107 -5.50 -9.22 -17.76
CA HIS A 107 -4.50 -10.21 -17.36
C HIS A 107 -3.86 -9.80 -16.03
N LYS A 108 -3.69 -10.77 -15.14
CA LYS A 108 -2.99 -10.62 -13.86
C LYS A 108 -2.02 -11.77 -13.66
N THR A 109 -0.95 -11.54 -12.93
CA THR A 109 -0.04 -12.62 -12.54
C THR A 109 -0.61 -13.40 -11.37
N LYS A 110 -0.76 -14.70 -11.57
CA LYS A 110 -1.00 -15.67 -10.52
C LYS A 110 0.33 -16.29 -10.11
N MET A 111 0.58 -16.43 -8.82
CA MET A 111 1.86 -16.90 -8.30
C MET A 111 1.67 -17.91 -7.17
N LEU A 112 2.50 -18.94 -7.16
CA LEU A 112 2.79 -19.67 -5.93
C LEU A 112 4.09 -19.13 -5.36
N MET A 113 4.00 -18.53 -4.17
CA MET A 113 5.16 -18.21 -3.36
C MET A 113 5.41 -19.38 -2.41
N MET A 114 6.63 -19.85 -2.34
CA MET A 114 6.93 -21.12 -1.71
C MET A 114 8.20 -21.02 -0.88
N VAL A 115 8.19 -21.59 0.31
CA VAL A 115 9.38 -21.72 1.14
C VAL A 115 9.62 -23.18 1.48
N ALA A 116 10.87 -23.62 1.32
CA ALA A 116 11.34 -24.91 1.78
C ALA A 116 12.15 -24.72 3.05
N VAL A 117 11.78 -25.44 4.12
CA VAL A 117 12.34 -25.25 5.46
C VAL A 117 12.74 -26.58 6.06
N GLU A 118 13.79 -26.58 6.88
CA GLU A 118 14.27 -27.75 7.61
C GLU A 118 13.45 -28.07 8.88
N LEU A 119 12.45 -27.24 9.18
CA LEU A 119 11.51 -27.44 10.29
C LEU A 119 10.60 -28.64 10.05
N GLU A 120 10.35 -29.39 11.12
CA GLU A 120 9.40 -30.51 11.12
C GLU A 120 7.98 -30.03 10.83
N TYR A 121 7.24 -30.82 10.06
CA TYR A 121 5.89 -30.51 9.62
C TYR A 121 4.96 -30.26 10.81
N GLU A 122 5.03 -31.10 11.84
CA GLU A 122 4.23 -31.03 13.05
C GLU A 122 4.50 -29.76 13.85
N THR A 123 5.73 -29.23 13.81
CA THR A 123 6.09 -27.97 14.47
C THR A 123 5.34 -26.81 13.83
N ILE A 124 5.27 -26.77 12.51
CA ILE A 124 4.54 -25.74 11.77
C ILE A 124 3.03 -25.84 12.07
N LEU A 125 2.50 -27.05 12.18
CA LEU A 125 1.08 -27.26 12.46
C LEU A 125 0.66 -26.82 13.87
N GLN A 126 1.58 -26.83 14.83
CA GLN A 126 1.30 -26.40 16.21
C GLN A 126 1.08 -24.88 16.33
N ASP A 127 1.70 -24.08 15.46
CA ASP A 127 1.59 -22.61 15.46
C ASP A 127 1.54 -22.06 14.04
N THR A 128 0.54 -22.52 13.27
CA THR A 128 0.39 -22.15 11.85
C THR A 128 0.31 -20.65 11.64
N GLU A 129 -0.33 -19.90 12.55
CA GLU A 129 -0.51 -18.45 12.42
C GLU A 129 0.84 -17.73 12.42
N ARG A 130 1.70 -18.01 13.40
CA ARG A 130 3.02 -17.40 13.48
C ARG A 130 3.87 -17.75 12.27
N TYR A 131 4.03 -19.04 11.97
CA TYR A 131 4.90 -19.49 10.88
C TYR A 131 4.41 -18.99 9.52
N TYR A 132 3.10 -18.98 9.28
CA TYR A 132 2.58 -18.44 8.02
C TYR A 132 2.83 -16.94 7.89
N ASN A 133 2.67 -16.15 8.96
CA ASN A 133 3.01 -14.74 8.91
C ASN A 133 4.49 -14.49 8.64
N ASP A 134 5.38 -15.13 9.40
CA ASP A 134 6.82 -14.96 9.29
C ASP A 134 7.31 -15.31 7.87
N TYR A 135 6.91 -16.48 7.35
CA TYR A 135 7.32 -16.92 6.02
C TYR A 135 6.67 -16.13 4.89
N PHE A 136 5.42 -15.69 5.06
CA PHE A 136 4.78 -14.83 4.08
C PHE A 136 5.49 -13.48 3.95
N ASP A 137 5.90 -12.87 5.06
CA ASP A 137 6.65 -11.61 5.06
C ASP A 137 8.00 -11.74 4.35
N LEU A 138 8.73 -12.83 4.62
CA LEU A 138 9.99 -13.14 3.95
C LEU A 138 9.80 -13.33 2.44
N LEU A 139 8.77 -14.08 2.04
CA LEU A 139 8.45 -14.31 0.63
C LEU A 139 8.03 -13.04 -0.08
N LEU A 140 7.20 -12.20 0.54
CA LEU A 140 6.77 -10.92 -0.01
C LEU A 140 7.94 -9.96 -0.19
N GLY A 141 8.86 -9.92 0.78
CA GLY A 141 10.10 -9.15 0.68
C GLY A 141 10.97 -9.55 -0.52
N ASN A 142 11.14 -10.85 -0.73
CA ASN A 142 11.87 -11.41 -1.88
C ASN A 142 11.14 -11.18 -3.21
N LEU A 143 9.81 -11.34 -3.24
CA LEU A 143 9.00 -11.03 -4.41
C LEU A 143 9.19 -9.57 -4.83
N ASN A 144 9.20 -8.64 -3.87
CA ASN A 144 9.43 -7.22 -4.16
C ASN A 144 10.80 -6.95 -4.80
N GLN A 145 11.83 -7.74 -4.51
CA GLN A 145 13.10 -7.64 -5.24
C GLN A 145 12.96 -8.07 -6.70
N ILE A 146 12.20 -9.15 -6.95
CA ILE A 146 11.91 -9.61 -8.33
C ILE A 146 11.10 -8.55 -9.08
N VAL A 147 10.06 -7.99 -8.47
CA VAL A 147 9.22 -6.94 -9.04
C VAL A 147 10.06 -5.70 -9.36
N LEU A 148 10.89 -5.24 -8.43
CA LEU A 148 11.78 -4.09 -8.64
C LEU A 148 12.75 -4.34 -9.80
N ASN A 149 13.37 -5.51 -9.86
CA ASN A 149 14.26 -5.87 -10.96
C ASN A 149 13.52 -5.86 -12.30
N TYR A 150 12.31 -6.41 -12.35
CA TYR A 150 11.47 -6.40 -13.54
C TYR A 150 11.13 -4.96 -13.96
N MET A 151 10.65 -4.12 -13.05
CA MET A 151 10.34 -2.70 -13.30
C MET A 151 11.54 -1.96 -13.89
N ILE A 152 12.74 -2.14 -13.31
CA ILE A 152 13.96 -1.46 -13.75
C ILE A 152 14.38 -1.91 -15.15
N VAL A 153 14.35 -3.22 -15.41
CA VAL A 153 14.80 -3.81 -16.68
C VAL A 153 13.83 -3.52 -17.82
N LYS A 154 12.52 -3.58 -17.54
CA LYS A 154 11.46 -3.39 -18.54
C LYS A 154 10.93 -1.98 -18.65
N LYS A 155 11.26 -1.10 -17.69
CA LYS A 155 10.68 0.25 -17.59
C LYS A 155 9.15 0.22 -17.55
N ASP A 156 8.63 -0.80 -16.88
CA ASP A 156 7.20 -1.04 -16.71
C ASP A 156 6.70 -0.25 -15.50
N ASP A 157 5.87 0.77 -15.75
CA ASP A 157 5.33 1.70 -14.77
C ASP A 157 3.97 1.28 -14.20
N ASP A 158 3.38 0.18 -14.70
CA ASP A 158 2.18 -0.43 -14.14
C ASP A 158 2.50 -1.30 -12.91
N CYS A 159 3.70 -1.87 -12.87
CA CYS A 159 4.20 -2.66 -11.75
C CYS A 159 4.66 -1.78 -10.58
N HIS A 160 4.45 -2.24 -9.35
CA HIS A 160 4.82 -1.48 -8.15
C HIS A 160 5.14 -2.40 -6.96
N TYR A 161 5.80 -1.81 -5.96
CA TYR A 161 6.11 -2.49 -4.68
C TYR A 161 4.82 -2.95 -4.00
N LEU A 162 4.80 -4.19 -3.53
CA LEU A 162 3.65 -4.86 -2.93
C LEU A 162 3.74 -4.82 -1.40
N THR A 163 2.62 -4.52 -0.77
CA THR A 163 2.40 -4.71 0.67
C THR A 163 1.25 -5.70 0.89
N LYS A 164 1.09 -6.16 2.13
CA LYS A 164 0.06 -7.15 2.51
C LYS A 164 -1.35 -6.70 2.10
N GLU A 165 -1.67 -5.42 2.30
CA GLU A 165 -3.00 -4.84 2.07
C GLU A 165 -3.32 -4.61 0.59
N MET A 166 -2.35 -4.77 -0.30
CA MET A 166 -2.57 -4.76 -1.75
C MET A 166 -3.04 -6.11 -2.28
N LEU A 167 -2.90 -7.18 -1.49
CA LEU A 167 -3.27 -8.54 -1.86
C LEU A 167 -4.69 -8.87 -1.39
N PRO A 168 -5.28 -10.00 -1.80
CA PRO A 168 -6.54 -10.44 -1.21
C PRO A 168 -6.39 -10.67 0.30
N ALA A 169 -7.38 -10.21 1.07
CA ALA A 169 -7.41 -10.37 2.53
C ALA A 169 -7.25 -11.82 3.00
N VAL A 170 -7.71 -12.77 2.20
CA VAL A 170 -7.56 -14.20 2.46
C VAL A 170 -7.01 -14.89 1.23
N ILE A 171 -5.99 -15.73 1.43
CA ILE A 171 -5.41 -16.57 0.38
C ILE A 171 -5.39 -18.04 0.78
N LEU A 172 -5.19 -18.91 -0.20
CA LEU A 172 -4.96 -20.33 0.06
C LEU A 172 -3.51 -20.54 0.48
N VAL A 173 -3.34 -21.29 1.57
CA VAL A 173 -2.04 -21.78 2.03
C VAL A 173 -2.04 -23.31 2.04
N ARG A 174 -0.90 -23.90 1.71
CA ARG A 174 -0.67 -25.34 1.83
C ARG A 174 0.66 -25.60 2.50
N SER A 175 0.64 -26.40 3.56
CA SER A 175 1.85 -27.03 4.12
C SER A 175 1.94 -28.47 3.63
N THR A 176 3.13 -28.91 3.25
CA THR A 176 3.39 -30.28 2.79
C THR A 176 4.59 -30.87 3.51
N ASN A 177 4.41 -32.05 4.11
CA ASN A 177 5.51 -32.88 4.59
C ASN A 177 6.20 -33.53 3.39
N LEU A 178 7.50 -33.27 3.21
CA LEU A 178 8.22 -33.71 2.01
C LEU A 178 8.62 -35.20 2.03
N GLU A 179 8.64 -35.83 3.21
CA GLU A 179 8.90 -37.26 3.35
C GLU A 179 7.63 -38.07 3.07
N THR A 180 6.53 -37.74 3.75
CA THR A 180 5.28 -38.51 3.68
C THR A 180 4.33 -38.03 2.58
N TRP A 181 4.55 -36.84 2.04
CA TRP A 181 3.64 -36.15 1.10
C TRP A 181 2.25 -35.84 1.67
N GLU A 182 2.10 -35.89 2.99
CA GLU A 182 0.93 -35.38 3.68
C GLU A 182 0.82 -33.86 3.48
N ASN A 183 -0.40 -33.37 3.26
CA ASN A 183 -0.63 -31.95 3.08
C ASN A 183 -1.82 -31.44 3.90
N GLN A 184 -1.64 -30.26 4.48
CA GLN A 184 -2.70 -29.48 5.10
C GLN A 184 -2.96 -28.25 4.25
N LYS A 185 -4.24 -28.02 3.93
CA LYS A 185 -4.70 -26.81 3.25
C LYS A 185 -5.42 -25.92 4.25
N GLY A 186 -5.17 -24.63 4.17
CA GLY A 186 -5.79 -23.64 5.03
C GLY A 186 -6.17 -22.39 4.25
N LEU A 187 -6.93 -21.53 4.92
CA LEU A 187 -7.11 -20.15 4.54
C LEU A 187 -6.18 -19.32 5.42
N PHE A 188 -5.36 -18.48 4.81
CA PHE A 188 -4.46 -17.57 5.50
C PHE A 188 -5.00 -16.15 5.38
N MET A 189 -5.32 -15.54 6.53
CA MET A 189 -5.77 -14.15 6.62
C MET A 189 -4.56 -13.23 6.60
N ILE A 190 -4.38 -12.50 5.50
CA ILE A 190 -3.25 -11.57 5.31
C ILE A 190 -3.53 -10.24 6.04
N HIS A 191 -4.76 -9.73 5.94
CA HIS A 191 -5.17 -8.47 6.56
C HIS A 191 -6.70 -8.41 6.71
N THR A 192 -7.19 -7.51 7.57
CA THR A 192 -8.63 -7.39 7.88
C THR A 192 -9.34 -6.24 7.15
N HIS A 193 -8.62 -5.52 6.29
CA HIS A 193 -9.17 -4.41 5.51
C HIS A 193 -10.02 -4.89 4.33
N LEU A 194 -11.26 -5.27 4.62
CA LEU A 194 -12.24 -5.68 3.63
C LEU A 194 -13.15 -4.51 3.22
N PRO A 195 -13.51 -4.39 1.92
CA PRO A 195 -14.60 -3.51 1.52
C PRO A 195 -15.90 -4.06 2.10
N VAL A 196 -16.39 -3.41 3.16
CA VAL A 196 -17.70 -3.73 3.76
C VAL A 196 -18.77 -2.83 3.15
N GLU A 197 -19.97 -3.37 3.04
CA GLU A 197 -21.16 -2.57 2.73
C GLU A 197 -21.28 -1.47 3.79
N LYS A 198 -21.41 -0.23 3.31
CA LYS A 198 -21.60 0.92 4.19
C LYS A 198 -23.07 1.06 4.53
N GLU A 199 -23.35 1.44 5.75
CA GLU A 199 -24.71 1.80 6.16
C GLU A 199 -25.23 2.95 5.31
N LEU A 200 -26.52 2.86 4.96
CA LEU A 200 -27.21 3.94 4.27
C LEU A 200 -27.33 5.13 5.22
N LEU A 201 -27.03 6.32 4.70
CA LEU A 201 -27.20 7.56 5.46
C LEU A 201 -28.67 7.77 5.78
N SER A 202 -28.96 8.10 7.04
CA SER A 202 -30.26 8.60 7.47
C SER A 202 -30.54 9.96 6.83
N ALA A 203 -31.82 10.35 6.77
CA ALA A 203 -32.21 11.66 6.26
C ALA A 203 -31.50 12.83 6.98
N LYS A 204 -31.23 12.67 8.28
CA LYS A 204 -30.49 13.68 9.07
C LYS A 204 -29.03 13.77 8.64
N GLU A 205 -28.35 12.65 8.47
CA GLU A 205 -26.95 12.61 8.03
C GLU A 205 -26.80 13.15 6.60
N VAL A 206 -27.74 12.85 5.70
CA VAL A 206 -27.77 13.46 4.36
C VAL A 206 -27.85 14.98 4.47
N GLN A 207 -28.71 15.53 5.33
CA GLN A 207 -28.79 16.98 5.54
C GLN A 207 -27.49 17.55 6.11
N GLU A 208 -26.81 16.86 7.02
CA GLU A 208 -25.51 17.29 7.56
C GLU A 208 -24.43 17.31 6.48
N VAL A 209 -24.36 16.28 5.62
CA VAL A 209 -23.46 16.24 4.46
C VAL A 209 -23.74 17.40 3.51
N MET A 210 -25.01 17.68 3.21
CA MET A 210 -25.39 18.80 2.34
C MET A 210 -25.09 20.17 2.96
N LYS A 211 -25.19 20.32 4.29
CA LYS A 211 -24.76 21.55 4.97
C LYS A 211 -23.25 21.75 4.84
N MET A 212 -22.46 20.68 4.98
CA MET A 212 -21.01 20.75 4.80
C MET A 212 -20.60 21.12 3.38
N GLN A 213 -21.42 20.82 2.36
CA GLN A 213 -21.18 21.25 0.99
C GLN A 213 -21.02 22.78 0.90
N LEU A 214 -21.88 23.56 1.57
CA LEU A 214 -21.77 25.03 1.55
C LEU A 214 -20.45 25.51 2.20
N VAL A 215 -20.06 24.90 3.32
CA VAL A 215 -18.81 25.22 4.00
C VAL A 215 -17.61 24.96 3.09
N VAL A 216 -17.62 23.85 2.35
CA VAL A 216 -16.57 23.49 1.39
C VAL A 216 -16.58 24.42 0.16
N SER A 217 -17.74 24.58 -0.49
CA SER A 217 -17.87 25.34 -1.73
C SER A 217 -17.51 26.81 -1.55
N TRP A 218 -17.79 27.39 -0.38
CA TRP A 218 -17.51 28.80 -0.10
C TRP A 218 -16.26 29.00 0.78
N ASN A 219 -15.50 27.93 1.03
CA ASN A 219 -14.27 27.95 1.83
C ASN A 219 -14.45 28.62 3.21
N LEU A 220 -15.59 28.37 3.88
CA LEU A 220 -15.95 29.01 5.15
C LEU A 220 -15.15 28.50 6.34
N ASN A 221 -14.48 27.36 6.20
CA ASN A 221 -13.58 26.81 7.20
C ASN A 221 -12.24 26.45 6.56
N PRO A 222 -11.16 27.18 6.88
CA PRO A 222 -9.87 26.99 6.22
C PRO A 222 -9.17 25.68 6.60
N PHE A 223 -9.58 25.02 7.69
CA PHE A 223 -8.97 23.78 8.17
C PHE A 223 -9.49 22.50 7.48
N LEU A 224 -10.55 22.59 6.67
CA LEU A 224 -11.13 21.41 5.99
C LEU A 224 -10.17 20.76 5.00
N ARG A 225 -9.27 21.53 4.38
CA ARG A 225 -8.26 20.99 3.46
C ARG A 225 -7.26 20.09 4.20
N GLY A 226 -6.86 20.48 5.42
CA GLY A 226 -6.02 19.65 6.28
C GLY A 226 -6.71 18.33 6.65
N GLU A 227 -8.03 18.35 6.87
CA GLU A 227 -8.82 17.14 7.15
C GLU A 227 -8.85 16.15 5.97
N GLN A 228 -8.99 16.63 4.74
CA GLN A 228 -8.99 15.78 3.56
C GLN A 228 -7.74 14.88 3.50
N PHE A 229 -6.59 15.40 3.90
CA PHE A 229 -5.34 14.66 3.91
C PHE A 229 -5.30 13.57 4.99
N VAL A 230 -5.98 13.74 6.12
CA VAL A 230 -6.16 12.67 7.13
C VAL A 230 -6.91 11.48 6.52
N TYR A 231 -8.05 11.74 5.86
CA TYR A 231 -8.84 10.69 5.22
C TYR A 231 -8.09 10.04 4.05
N THR A 232 -7.30 10.83 3.32
CA THR A 232 -6.44 10.32 2.25
C THR A 232 -5.36 9.40 2.80
N ALA A 233 -4.66 9.79 3.88
CA ALA A 233 -3.66 8.95 4.52
C ALA A 233 -4.23 7.62 5.00
N ARG A 234 -5.39 7.64 5.66
CA ARG A 234 -6.09 6.43 6.10
C ARG A 234 -6.51 5.54 4.93
N ARG A 235 -6.91 6.12 3.80
CA ARG A 235 -7.24 5.36 2.59
C ARG A 235 -6.01 4.67 2.03
N TYR A 236 -4.91 5.40 1.86
CA TYR A 236 -3.65 4.85 1.38
C TYR A 236 -3.13 3.75 2.29
N PHE A 237 -3.20 3.94 3.61
CA PHE A 237 -2.80 2.92 4.57
C PHE A 237 -3.61 1.63 4.41
N LYS A 238 -4.94 1.73 4.29
CA LYS A 238 -5.83 0.58 4.04
C LYS A 238 -5.60 -0.11 2.70
N GLN A 239 -5.05 0.61 1.72
CA GLN A 239 -4.73 0.11 0.39
C GLN A 239 -3.28 -0.37 0.28
N GLY A 240 -2.48 -0.26 1.35
CA GLY A 240 -1.09 -0.67 1.36
C GLY A 240 -0.08 0.34 0.81
N PHE A 241 -0.52 1.54 0.41
CA PHE A 241 0.33 2.64 -0.06
C PHE A 241 0.97 3.38 1.11
N TYR A 242 1.92 2.73 1.78
CA TYR A 242 2.48 3.16 3.06
C TYR A 242 3.25 4.49 2.99
N LEU A 243 4.09 4.67 1.98
CA LEU A 243 4.86 5.91 1.82
C LEU A 243 3.93 7.10 1.55
N GLU A 244 2.93 6.91 0.70
CA GLU A 244 1.90 7.86 0.36
C GLU A 244 1.04 8.20 1.58
N ALA A 245 0.72 7.21 2.42
CA ALA A 245 0.00 7.43 3.68
C ALA A 245 0.79 8.33 4.64
N VAL A 246 2.07 8.06 4.85
CA VAL A 246 2.96 8.88 5.70
C VAL A 246 3.10 10.30 5.14
N ASN A 247 3.26 10.43 3.82
CA ASN A 247 3.32 11.73 3.15
C ASN A 247 2.01 12.51 3.33
N ALA A 248 0.86 11.87 3.10
CA ALA A 248 -0.44 12.51 3.23
C ALA A 248 -0.71 12.98 4.66
N ILE A 249 -0.40 12.17 5.68
CA ILE A 249 -0.64 12.60 7.07
C ILE A 249 0.30 13.73 7.48
N GLN A 250 1.57 13.70 7.04
CA GLN A 250 2.49 14.81 7.29
C GLN A 250 2.03 16.10 6.58
N THR A 251 1.53 15.99 5.34
CA THR A 251 0.91 17.12 4.63
C THR A 251 -0.30 17.67 5.38
N SER A 252 -1.13 16.82 5.98
CA SER A 252 -2.25 17.28 6.84
C SER A 252 -1.75 18.17 7.98
N VAL A 253 -0.67 17.77 8.67
CA VAL A 253 -0.08 18.56 9.75
C VAL A 253 0.51 19.87 9.23
N GLU A 254 1.22 19.85 8.10
CA GLU A 254 1.79 21.07 7.51
C GLU A 254 0.72 22.08 7.11
N VAL A 255 -0.33 21.62 6.44
CA VAL A 255 -1.49 22.45 6.08
C VAL A 255 -2.13 23.01 7.34
N LEU A 256 -2.41 22.18 8.35
CA LEU A 256 -3.00 22.61 9.63
C LEU A 256 -2.17 23.73 10.28
N ILE A 257 -0.86 23.55 10.40
CA ILE A 257 0.03 24.50 11.07
C ILE A 257 0.16 25.79 10.28
N ARG A 258 0.32 25.72 8.96
CA ARG A 258 0.42 26.91 8.10
C ARG A 258 -0.89 27.70 8.11
N THR A 259 -2.03 27.04 7.97
CA THR A 259 -3.35 27.68 8.07
C THR A 259 -3.59 28.27 9.45
N LEU A 260 -3.18 27.58 10.53
CA LEU A 260 -3.27 28.12 11.88
C LEU A 260 -2.43 29.38 12.03
N PHE A 261 -1.19 29.37 11.54
CA PHE A 261 -0.32 30.54 11.61
C PHE A 261 -0.88 31.71 10.82
N GLU A 262 -1.41 31.47 9.62
CA GLU A 262 -2.12 32.46 8.81
C GLU A 262 -3.27 33.12 9.60
N GLU A 263 -4.19 32.32 10.17
CA GLU A 263 -5.34 32.85 10.92
C GLU A 263 -4.92 33.57 12.22
N LEU A 264 -3.81 33.17 12.84
CA LEU A 264 -3.24 33.88 13.99
C LEU A 264 -2.73 35.28 13.58
N LEU A 265 -2.03 35.39 12.45
CA LEU A 265 -1.56 36.68 11.92
C LEU A 265 -2.73 37.58 11.49
N ARG A 266 -3.74 37.01 10.82
CA ARG A 266 -4.99 37.73 10.49
C ARG A 266 -5.67 38.28 11.73
N SER A 267 -5.70 37.51 12.81
CA SER A 267 -6.28 37.94 14.10
C SER A 267 -5.49 39.07 14.77
N GLU A 268 -4.20 39.22 14.45
CA GLU A 268 -3.37 40.35 14.88
C GLU A 268 -3.45 41.55 13.93
N GLY A 269 -4.32 41.50 12.92
CA GLY A 269 -4.60 42.61 12.00
C GLY A 269 -3.58 42.77 10.89
N LYS A 270 -2.77 41.75 10.60
CA LYS A 270 -1.84 41.73 9.45
C LYS A 270 -2.61 41.74 8.13
N LEU A 271 -2.04 42.44 7.14
CA LEU A 271 -2.61 42.49 5.78
C LEU A 271 -2.22 41.23 5.00
N ASP A 272 -3.05 40.82 4.04
CA ASP A 272 -2.85 39.58 3.26
C ASP A 272 -1.44 39.46 2.66
N LYS A 273 -0.93 40.54 2.09
CA LYS A 273 0.42 40.57 1.50
C LYS A 273 1.52 40.35 2.55
N GLU A 274 1.39 40.93 3.74
CA GLU A 274 2.37 40.75 4.81
C GLU A 274 2.34 39.31 5.34
N ILE A 275 1.16 38.68 5.33
CA ILE A 275 0.96 37.30 5.77
C ILE A 275 1.60 36.34 4.76
N GLU A 276 1.38 36.54 3.47
CA GLU A 276 2.01 35.77 2.39
C GLU A 276 3.54 35.82 2.50
N GLU A 277 4.12 37.03 2.59
CA GLU A 277 5.56 37.23 2.75
C GLU A 277 6.09 36.48 3.99
N GLN A 278 5.41 36.59 5.14
CA GLN A 278 5.83 35.88 6.35
C GLN A 278 5.71 34.35 6.26
N LEU A 279 4.70 33.82 5.57
CA LEU A 279 4.52 32.38 5.37
C LEU A 279 5.58 31.78 4.45
N GLU A 280 6.01 32.52 3.44
CA GLU A 280 7.08 32.14 2.52
C GLU A 280 8.45 32.18 3.19
N ASP A 281 8.74 33.25 3.94
CA ASP A 281 10.04 33.44 4.61
C ASP A 281 10.24 32.54 5.84
N THR A 282 9.14 32.01 6.41
CA THR A 282 9.21 31.20 7.62
C THR A 282 9.22 29.71 7.31
N ALA A 283 10.35 29.06 7.58
CA ALA A 283 10.47 27.60 7.51
C ALA A 283 9.45 26.91 8.44
N PHE A 284 8.83 25.83 7.97
CA PHE A 284 7.78 25.09 8.70
C PHE A 284 8.16 24.74 10.15
N MET A 285 9.34 24.16 10.37
CA MET A 285 9.78 23.81 11.73
C MET A 285 10.07 25.02 12.62
N ALA A 286 10.35 26.18 12.05
CA ALA A 286 10.52 27.41 12.82
C ALA A 286 9.18 27.90 13.39
N ILE A 287 8.08 27.77 12.63
CA ILE A 287 6.72 28.07 13.10
C ILE A 287 6.45 27.27 14.39
N ILE A 288 6.69 25.96 14.35
CA ILE A 288 6.41 25.07 15.48
C ILE A 288 7.32 25.39 16.67
N LYS A 289 8.64 25.44 16.47
CA LYS A 289 9.61 25.52 17.57
C LYS A 289 9.70 26.90 18.21
N LYS A 290 9.47 27.97 17.44
CA LYS A 290 9.77 29.35 17.87
C LYS A 290 8.54 30.24 17.96
N ILE A 291 7.50 29.99 17.16
CA ILE A 291 6.39 30.93 16.99
C ILE A 291 5.16 30.49 17.78
N LEU A 292 4.68 29.25 17.60
CA LEU A 292 3.37 28.83 18.16
C LEU A 292 3.28 28.93 19.69
N SER A 293 4.39 28.81 20.41
CA SER A 293 4.40 28.98 21.87
C SER A 293 4.06 30.41 22.31
N SER A 294 4.42 31.45 21.56
CA SER A 294 4.10 32.84 21.92
C SER A 294 2.63 33.18 21.65
N TYR A 295 2.03 32.55 20.63
CA TYR A 295 0.63 32.72 20.29
C TYR A 295 -0.28 31.91 21.18
N LEU A 296 0.00 30.61 21.30
CA LEU A 296 -0.92 29.64 21.88
C LEU A 296 -0.43 29.06 23.21
N GLY A 297 0.77 29.42 23.69
CA GLY A 297 1.37 28.85 24.90
C GLY A 297 1.63 27.33 24.79
N GLY A 298 1.99 26.70 25.91
CA GLY A 298 2.27 25.25 25.97
C GLY A 298 3.69 24.88 25.55
N SER A 299 4.05 23.61 25.68
CA SER A 299 5.40 23.12 25.33
C SER A 299 5.39 22.55 23.90
N TRP A 300 6.11 23.21 23.00
CA TRP A 300 6.28 22.82 21.58
C TRP A 300 7.65 22.17 21.32
N ASP A 301 8.20 21.54 22.35
CA ASP A 301 9.53 20.98 22.33
C ASP A 301 9.54 19.58 21.68
N VAL A 302 10.07 19.52 20.46
CA VAL A 302 10.15 18.29 19.67
C VAL A 302 11.13 17.27 20.25
N THR A 303 11.99 17.64 21.20
CA THR A 303 12.97 16.73 21.82
C THR A 303 12.37 15.90 22.95
N LYS A 304 11.13 16.21 23.37
CA LYS A 304 10.42 15.49 24.42
C LYS A 304 9.58 14.38 23.80
N ASP A 305 10.20 13.25 23.50
CA ASP A 305 9.62 12.04 22.87
C ASP A 305 8.34 11.49 23.53
N LYS A 306 8.04 11.88 24.78
CA LYS A 306 6.82 11.46 25.48
C LYS A 306 5.61 12.38 25.25
N THR A 307 5.83 13.57 24.69
CA THR A 307 4.78 14.55 24.42
C THR A 307 4.19 14.35 23.02
N ALA A 308 2.96 14.82 22.78
CA ALA A 308 2.34 14.73 21.45
C ALA A 308 3.22 15.37 20.35
N VAL A 309 3.89 16.49 20.68
CA VAL A 309 4.80 17.19 19.75
C VAL A 309 6.05 16.36 19.45
N GLY A 310 6.69 15.79 20.46
CA GLY A 310 7.89 14.96 20.27
C GLY A 310 7.58 13.64 19.54
N LYS A 311 6.47 12.99 19.89
CA LYS A 311 6.01 11.77 19.22
C LYS A 311 5.72 11.99 17.73
N TRP A 312 4.92 12.99 17.39
CA TRP A 312 4.68 13.36 15.99
C TRP A 312 5.99 13.67 15.26
N TYR A 313 6.89 14.45 15.87
CA TYR A 313 8.15 14.80 15.23
C TYR A 313 8.99 13.55 14.88
N LYS A 314 9.09 12.61 15.83
CA LYS A 314 9.86 11.39 15.65
C LYS A 314 9.19 10.40 14.69
N ASN A 315 7.92 10.09 14.94
CA ASN A 315 7.24 8.97 14.28
C ASN A 315 6.60 9.38 12.95
N THR A 316 6.30 10.67 12.75
CA THR A 316 5.73 11.18 11.49
C THR A 316 6.75 11.98 10.69
N TYR A 317 7.25 13.10 11.23
CA TYR A 317 8.09 14.04 10.46
C TYR A 317 9.44 13.44 10.08
N VAL A 318 10.17 12.84 11.04
CA VAL A 318 11.46 12.20 10.78
C VAL A 318 11.30 10.96 9.92
N LEU A 319 10.27 10.14 10.18
CA LEU A 319 9.96 8.97 9.35
C LEU A 319 9.73 9.38 7.88
N ARG A 320 8.87 10.37 7.63
CA ARG A 320 8.58 10.88 6.29
C ARG A 320 9.85 11.31 5.56
N ASN A 321 10.71 12.08 6.23
CA ASN A 321 11.96 12.57 5.65
C ASN A 321 12.91 11.42 5.35
N LYS A 322 13.07 10.48 6.30
CA LYS A 322 13.90 9.29 6.08
C LYS A 322 13.39 8.47 4.90
N ALA A 323 12.11 8.12 4.88
CA ALA A 323 11.51 7.28 3.86
C ALA A 323 11.62 7.92 2.46
N THR A 324 11.28 9.21 2.35
CA THR A 324 11.37 9.97 1.10
C THR A 324 12.81 10.09 0.58
N HIS A 325 13.78 10.37 1.47
CA HIS A 325 15.16 10.61 1.04
C HIS A 325 16.00 9.34 0.89
N SER A 326 15.69 8.27 1.63
CA SER A 326 16.41 6.99 1.52
C SER A 326 15.76 6.03 0.53
N GLY A 327 14.57 6.34 0.00
CA GLY A 327 13.79 5.44 -0.84
C GLY A 327 13.29 4.18 -0.11
N ARG A 328 13.26 4.18 1.23
CA ARG A 328 12.79 3.02 2.00
C ARG A 328 11.27 3.08 2.14
N ILE A 329 10.60 1.95 1.92
CA ILE A 329 9.18 1.78 2.24
C ILE A 329 9.02 1.58 3.77
N PRO A 330 8.20 2.39 4.46
CA PRO A 330 7.88 2.18 5.87
C PRO A 330 7.19 0.83 6.13
N THR A 331 7.23 0.31 7.35
CA THR A 331 6.44 -0.86 7.74
C THR A 331 5.02 -0.48 8.14
N PHE A 332 4.10 -1.45 8.20
CA PHE A 332 2.73 -1.25 8.66
C PHE A 332 2.68 -0.50 10.00
N GLN A 333 3.45 -0.98 10.99
CA GLN A 333 3.49 -0.40 12.34
C GLN A 333 4.01 1.04 12.32
N GLU A 334 5.06 1.32 11.55
CA GLU A 334 5.59 2.68 11.42
C GLU A 334 4.54 3.64 10.84
N VAL A 335 3.74 3.21 9.86
CA VAL A 335 2.67 4.04 9.29
C VAL A 335 1.51 4.23 10.28
N ASP A 336 1.10 3.18 10.98
CA ASP A 336 0.02 3.26 11.98
C ASP A 336 0.38 4.24 13.11
N GLU A 337 1.59 4.11 13.65
CA GLU A 337 2.14 5.01 14.66
C GLU A 337 2.24 6.45 14.12
N ALA A 338 2.72 6.64 12.88
CA ALA A 338 2.82 7.95 12.27
C ALA A 338 1.45 8.63 12.12
N ILE A 339 0.41 7.88 11.75
CA ILE A 339 -0.96 8.38 11.64
C ILE A 339 -1.51 8.72 13.03
N TYR A 340 -1.35 7.81 13.98
CA TYR A 340 -1.82 7.99 15.35
C TYR A 340 -1.21 9.23 16.00
N ASP A 341 0.12 9.37 15.97
CA ASP A 341 0.81 10.48 16.65
C ASP A 341 0.58 11.83 15.98
N ALA A 342 0.37 11.87 14.66
CA ALA A 342 -0.06 13.09 13.97
C ALA A 342 -1.46 13.54 14.42
N LEU A 343 -2.38 12.59 14.66
CA LEU A 343 -3.72 12.89 15.18
C LEU A 343 -3.67 13.34 16.65
N GLU A 344 -2.81 12.75 17.47
CA GLU A 344 -2.58 13.22 18.84
C GLU A 344 -1.98 14.63 18.86
N PHE A 345 -1.02 14.93 17.97
CA PHE A 345 -0.49 16.29 17.84
C PHE A 345 -1.58 17.28 17.40
N ARG A 346 -2.46 16.88 16.49
CA ARG A 346 -3.63 17.69 16.13
C ARG A 346 -4.55 17.96 17.32
N LYS A 347 -4.86 16.94 18.14
CA LYS A 347 -5.68 17.12 19.35
C LYS A 347 -5.03 18.12 20.30
N PHE A 348 -3.72 18.01 20.51
CA PHE A 348 -2.96 19.00 21.28
C PHE A 348 -3.12 20.43 20.72
N ILE A 349 -3.01 20.62 19.40
CA ILE A 349 -3.20 21.94 18.77
C ILE A 349 -4.61 22.47 19.06
N VAL A 350 -5.65 21.63 18.89
CA VAL A 350 -7.05 22.00 19.17
C VAL A 350 -7.23 22.41 20.63
N GLU A 351 -6.61 21.69 21.57
CA GLU A 351 -6.64 22.04 22.99
C GLU A 351 -5.95 23.38 23.26
N ARG A 352 -4.82 23.66 22.60
CA ARG A 352 -4.14 24.96 22.71
C ARG A 352 -4.99 26.10 22.16
N ILE A 353 -5.69 25.90 21.04
CA ILE A 353 -6.63 26.90 20.50
C ILE A 353 -7.76 27.13 21.50
N LYS A 354 -8.38 26.05 22.01
CA LYS A 354 -9.44 26.14 23.03
C LYS A 354 -8.97 26.86 24.29
N ALA A 355 -7.73 26.69 24.72
CA ALA A 355 -7.19 27.40 25.88
C ALA A 355 -7.01 28.92 25.63
N ASN A 356 -6.87 29.34 24.37
CA ASN A 356 -6.63 30.74 23.99
C ASN A 356 -7.80 31.38 23.23
N TYR A 357 -9.00 30.80 23.32
CA TYR A 357 -10.18 31.27 22.56
C TYR A 357 -10.54 32.73 22.84
N LYS A 358 -10.20 33.27 24.02
CA LYS A 358 -10.45 34.68 24.34
C LYS A 358 -9.59 35.63 23.51
N LYS A 359 -8.36 35.22 23.18
CA LYS A 359 -7.43 35.99 22.37
C LYS A 359 -7.72 35.80 20.87
N TYR A 360 -8.13 34.60 20.48
CA TYR A 360 -8.40 34.24 19.08
C TYR A 360 -9.79 33.61 18.92
N PRO A 361 -10.88 34.40 19.06
CA PRO A 361 -12.25 33.87 19.07
C PRO A 361 -12.66 33.21 17.75
N LYS A 362 -12.21 33.76 16.61
CA LYS A 362 -12.52 33.24 15.28
C LYS A 362 -12.04 31.80 15.08
N LEU A 363 -10.90 31.44 15.65
CA LEU A 363 -10.37 30.07 15.56
C LEU A 363 -11.28 29.02 16.20
N LYS A 364 -12.09 29.41 17.19
CA LYS A 364 -13.06 28.51 17.83
C LYS A 364 -14.19 28.12 16.88
N GLU A 365 -14.59 29.01 15.98
CA GLU A 365 -15.71 28.79 15.05
C GLU A 365 -15.37 27.73 14.00
N TYR A 366 -14.08 27.53 13.73
CA TYR A 366 -13.61 26.57 12.74
C TYR A 366 -13.34 25.16 13.28
N ILE A 367 -13.28 24.97 14.60
CA ILE A 367 -13.04 23.66 15.18
C ILE A 367 -14.34 22.86 15.13
N ILE A 368 -14.38 21.85 14.25
CA ILE A 368 -15.45 20.86 14.12
C ILE A 368 -15.24 19.73 15.12
#